data_AF-A0A7C6NUR7-F1
#
_entry.id   AF-A0A7C6NUR7-F1
#
_cell.length_a   1.000
_cell.length_b   1.000
_cell.length_c   1.000
_cell.angle_alpha   90.00
_cell.angle_beta   90.00
_cell.angle_gamma   90.00
#
_symmetry.space_group_name_H-M   'P 1'
#
loop_
_entity.id
_entity.type
_entity.pdbx_description
1 polymer ?
#
loop_
_entity_poly.entity_id
_entity_poly.type
_entity_poly.pdbx_seq_one_letter_code
_entity_poly.pdbx_strand_id
1 'polypeptide(L)'
;ALVGWTEPVVIASRSYDYTYEGMQSRVEKALRQLKRDYIDLFMLHEQESRLTLQGHAPALEYLAAAKEKGLIRAIGVSTHVVEVVEACSKHPLIDVVQPIVNVAGLGIEGGTLEEMLAAMSVLRRAGRGVYAMKPLGGGNLLRRFDQAWDFILNVDCLDAIAVGMKTPAEVKANVRIVSGEPVPEDVAAAIAAEKKQLYISDWCQGCGRCVERCHQDALFMKDGKSHVRHERCLLCGYCATVCPEFCIKVV
;
A
#
# COMPACT_ATOMS: atom_id res chain seq x y z
N ALA A 1 -0.59 -6.10 20.07
CA ALA A 1 -1.64 -6.71 19.23
C ALA A 1 -1.66 -8.23 19.35
N LEU A 2 -0.53 -8.93 19.25
CA LEU A 2 -0.50 -10.41 19.19
C LEU A 2 -0.27 -11.12 20.54
N VAL A 3 -0.28 -10.40 21.66
CA VAL A 3 -0.07 -11.01 22.98
C VAL A 3 -1.23 -11.96 23.27
N GLY A 4 -0.94 -13.25 23.47
CA GLY A 4 -1.94 -14.29 23.72
C GLY A 4 -2.58 -14.89 22.46
N TRP A 5 -2.23 -14.42 21.26
CA TRP A 5 -2.67 -15.05 20.01
C TRP A 5 -1.80 -16.28 19.71
N THR A 6 -2.43 -17.45 19.52
CA THR A 6 -1.73 -18.73 19.34
C THR A 6 -1.76 -19.27 17.91
N GLU A 7 -2.65 -18.72 17.07
CA GLU A 7 -2.78 -19.19 15.69
C GLU A 7 -1.70 -18.61 14.77
N PRO A 8 -1.39 -19.29 13.65
CA PRO A 8 -0.44 -18.79 12.67
C PRO A 8 -0.82 -17.38 12.19
N VAL A 9 0.18 -16.50 12.09
CA VAL A 9 0.02 -15.15 11.53
C VAL A 9 1.26 -14.78 10.72
N VAL A 10 1.02 -14.35 9.48
CA VAL A 10 2.05 -13.85 8.56
C VAL A 10 2.24 -12.37 8.81
N ILE A 11 3.46 -11.96 9.18
CA ILE A 11 3.80 -10.57 9.44
C ILE A 11 4.67 -10.02 8.31
N ALA A 12 4.17 -8.95 7.68
CA ALA A 12 4.92 -8.17 6.71
C ALA A 12 5.37 -6.83 7.32
N SER A 13 6.64 -6.48 7.15
CA SER A 13 7.22 -5.19 7.55
C SER A 13 8.10 -4.63 6.42
N ARG A 14 8.56 -3.39 6.58
CA ARG A 14 9.30 -2.66 5.54
C ARG A 14 10.16 -1.54 6.10
N SER A 15 11.14 -1.10 5.31
CA SER A 15 11.99 0.04 5.62
C SER A 15 12.40 0.86 4.40
N TYR A 16 12.61 2.16 4.60
CA TYR A 16 13.24 3.07 3.63
C TYR A 16 14.78 3.03 3.67
N ASP A 17 15.39 2.46 4.72
CA ASP A 17 16.85 2.35 4.83
C ASP A 17 17.41 1.49 3.70
N TYR A 18 18.40 2.02 2.97
CA TYR A 18 18.98 1.39 1.79
C TYR A 18 20.43 0.91 1.98
N THR A 19 21.02 1.18 3.15
CA THR A 19 22.35 0.66 3.51
C THR A 19 22.24 -0.69 4.21
N TYR A 20 23.33 -1.45 4.20
CA TYR A 20 23.41 -2.75 4.86
C TYR A 20 23.14 -2.62 6.38
N GLU A 21 23.88 -1.72 7.06
CA GLU A 21 23.77 -1.50 8.51
C GLU A 21 22.44 -0.83 8.89
N GLY A 22 21.95 0.06 8.02
CA GLY A 22 20.64 0.69 8.19
C GLY A 22 19.56 -0.38 8.19
N MET A 23 19.50 -1.21 7.15
CA MET A 23 18.53 -2.29 7.06
C MET A 23 18.65 -3.28 8.22
N GLN A 24 19.88 -3.62 8.64
CA GLN A 24 20.11 -4.43 9.84
C GLN A 24 19.43 -3.86 11.07
N SER A 25 19.71 -2.59 11.36
CA SER A 25 19.12 -1.90 12.51
C SER A 25 17.58 -1.94 12.47
N ARG A 26 16.99 -1.85 11.28
CA ARG A 26 15.53 -1.84 11.09
C ARG A 26 14.91 -3.21 11.31
N VAL A 27 15.50 -4.27 10.76
CA VAL A 27 15.02 -5.64 10.99
C VAL A 27 15.10 -6.00 12.47
N GLU A 28 16.25 -5.76 13.11
CA GLU A 28 16.43 -6.02 14.55
C GLU A 28 15.47 -5.21 15.42
N LYS A 29 15.23 -3.95 15.07
CA LYS A 29 14.25 -3.10 15.76
C LYS A 29 12.84 -3.67 15.61
N ALA A 30 12.45 -4.08 14.40
CA ALA A 30 11.13 -4.65 14.14
C ALA A 30 10.92 -5.94 14.95
N LEU A 31 11.91 -6.84 14.97
CA LEU A 31 11.90 -8.07 15.79
C LEU A 31 11.70 -7.76 17.28
N ARG A 32 12.50 -6.85 17.85
CA ARG A 32 12.36 -6.43 19.25
C ARG A 32 10.99 -5.82 19.56
N GLN A 33 10.51 -4.90 18.71
CA GLN A 33 9.25 -4.19 18.96
C GLN A 33 8.02 -5.10 18.82
N LEU A 34 8.07 -6.03 17.87
CA LEU A 34 7.02 -7.04 17.68
C LEU A 34 7.15 -8.20 18.66
N LYS A 35 8.28 -8.31 19.38
CA LYS A 35 8.62 -9.41 20.28
C LYS A 35 8.53 -10.76 19.56
N ARG A 36 9.23 -10.87 18.44
CA ARG A 36 9.28 -12.08 17.60
C ARG A 36 10.71 -12.45 17.25
N ASP A 37 10.94 -13.73 17.05
CA ASP A 37 12.24 -14.27 16.63
C ASP A 37 12.45 -14.14 15.11
N TYR A 38 11.35 -14.02 14.35
CA TYR A 38 11.40 -13.82 12.91
C TYR A 38 10.22 -12.97 12.39
N ILE A 39 10.39 -12.42 11.18
CA ILE A 39 9.36 -11.74 10.38
C ILE A 39 9.13 -12.49 9.07
N ASP A 40 7.88 -12.76 8.70
CA ASP A 40 7.59 -13.58 7.52
C ASP A 40 8.02 -12.88 6.21
N LEU A 41 7.77 -11.59 6.08
CA LEU A 41 8.13 -10.79 4.91
C LEU A 41 8.74 -9.45 5.34
N PHE A 42 9.95 -9.16 4.88
CA PHE A 42 10.56 -7.85 5.07
C PHE A 42 10.91 -7.21 3.72
N MET A 43 10.49 -5.96 3.54
CA MET A 43 10.53 -5.31 2.23
C MET A 43 11.37 -4.03 2.21
N LEU A 44 11.98 -3.74 1.05
CA LEU A 44 12.32 -2.37 0.70
C LEU A 44 11.03 -1.58 0.47
N HIS A 45 10.91 -0.43 1.13
CA HIS A 45 9.75 0.44 1.00
C HIS A 45 9.91 1.33 -0.23
N GLU A 46 8.86 1.39 -1.04
CA GLU A 46 8.61 2.43 -2.06
C GLU A 46 9.80 2.61 -3.00
N GLN A 47 10.05 1.57 -3.81
CA GLN A 47 11.06 1.64 -4.86
C GLN A 47 10.45 2.32 -6.09
N GLU A 48 11.18 3.25 -6.70
CA GLU A 48 10.66 4.19 -7.69
C GLU A 48 11.19 3.94 -9.12
N SER A 49 12.26 3.17 -9.26
CA SER A 49 12.85 2.80 -10.55
C SER A 49 13.79 1.60 -10.45
N ARG A 50 14.22 1.07 -11.60
CA ARG A 50 15.33 0.08 -11.66
C ARG A 50 16.60 0.58 -10.98
N LEU A 51 16.88 1.88 -11.07
CA LEU A 51 18.07 2.49 -10.47
C LEU A 51 18.00 2.52 -8.95
N THR A 52 16.82 2.81 -8.38
CA THR A 52 16.63 2.72 -6.91
C THR A 52 16.84 1.28 -6.42
N LEU A 53 16.27 0.30 -7.12
CA LEU A 53 16.43 -1.12 -6.77
C LEU A 53 17.92 -1.55 -6.83
N GLN A 54 18.66 -1.09 -7.84
CA GLN A 54 20.10 -1.34 -7.96
C GLN A 54 20.91 -0.62 -6.89
N GLY A 55 20.62 0.66 -6.64
CA GLY A 55 21.33 1.47 -5.64
C GLY A 55 21.12 0.97 -4.21
N HIS A 56 20.03 0.26 -3.96
CA HIS A 56 19.69 -0.33 -2.66
C HIS A 56 20.17 -1.79 -2.52
N ALA A 57 21.04 -2.26 -3.41
CA ALA A 57 21.64 -3.59 -3.32
C ALA A 57 22.24 -3.92 -1.93
N PRO A 58 22.94 -3.01 -1.22
CA PRO A 58 23.45 -3.32 0.12
C PRO A 58 22.36 -3.70 1.14
N ALA A 59 21.18 -3.06 1.08
CA ALA A 59 20.07 -3.47 1.92
C ALA A 59 19.50 -4.84 1.53
N LEU A 60 19.44 -5.16 0.23
CA LEU A 60 19.02 -6.49 -0.23
C LEU A 60 20.01 -7.58 0.15
N GLU A 61 21.31 -7.29 0.12
CA GLU A 61 22.36 -8.19 0.60
C GLU A 61 22.18 -8.49 2.10
N TYR A 62 21.88 -7.49 2.92
CA TYR A 62 21.53 -7.73 4.32
C TYR A 62 20.27 -8.58 4.44
N LEU A 63 19.20 -8.28 3.71
CA LEU A 63 17.96 -9.07 3.78
C LEU A 63 18.20 -10.53 3.37
N ALA A 64 19.07 -10.79 2.39
CA ALA A 64 19.50 -12.14 2.04
C ALA A 64 20.22 -12.83 3.21
N ALA A 65 21.20 -12.18 3.83
CA ALA A 65 21.90 -12.71 5.00
C ALA A 65 20.95 -12.91 6.20
N ALA A 66 19.96 -12.04 6.39
CA ALA A 66 18.94 -12.16 7.43
C ALA A 66 18.00 -13.34 7.18
N LYS A 67 17.67 -13.61 5.90
CA LYS A 67 16.88 -14.77 5.48
C LYS A 67 17.64 -16.08 5.75
N GLU A 68 18.92 -16.15 5.42
CA GLU A 68 19.78 -17.30 5.73
C GLU A 68 19.88 -17.57 7.25
N LYS A 69 19.91 -16.51 8.07
CA LYS A 69 19.90 -16.61 9.53
C LYS A 69 18.52 -16.92 10.13
N GLY A 70 17.47 -17.00 9.31
CA GLY A 70 16.10 -17.25 9.75
C GLY A 70 15.42 -16.06 10.45
N LEU A 71 16.01 -14.86 10.41
CA LEU A 71 15.44 -13.63 10.98
C LEU A 71 14.26 -13.11 10.15
N ILE A 72 14.28 -13.40 8.85
CA ILE A 72 13.16 -13.18 7.95
C ILE A 72 12.91 -14.43 7.09
N ARG A 73 11.71 -14.60 6.54
CA ARG A 73 11.40 -15.75 5.65
C ARG A 73 11.33 -15.39 4.17
N ALA A 74 10.97 -14.16 3.85
CA ALA A 74 10.87 -13.65 2.48
C ALA A 74 11.34 -12.21 2.38
N ILE A 75 11.89 -11.87 1.21
CA ILE A 75 12.34 -10.54 0.83
C ILE A 75 11.32 -9.96 -0.15
N GLY A 76 10.94 -8.71 0.03
CA GLY A 76 10.07 -8.07 -0.94
C GLY A 76 10.36 -6.61 -1.24
N VAL A 77 9.54 -6.06 -2.11
CA VAL A 77 9.58 -4.67 -2.55
C VAL A 77 8.15 -4.15 -2.58
N SER A 78 7.89 -2.97 -2.02
CA SER A 78 6.65 -2.24 -2.31
C SER A 78 6.92 -1.14 -3.32
N THR A 79 5.97 -0.89 -4.23
CA THR A 79 6.13 0.13 -5.27
C THR A 79 4.80 0.64 -5.80
N HIS A 80 4.81 1.85 -6.34
CA HIS A 80 3.74 2.39 -7.17
C HIS A 80 4.04 2.31 -8.68
N VAL A 81 5.25 1.91 -9.04
CA VAL A 81 5.80 2.10 -10.38
C VAL A 81 5.80 0.79 -11.18
N VAL A 82 5.23 0.82 -12.38
CA VAL A 82 5.14 -0.36 -13.27
C VAL A 82 6.52 -0.95 -13.54
N GLU A 83 7.50 -0.11 -13.88
CA GLU A 83 8.88 -0.51 -14.19
C GLU A 83 9.52 -1.37 -13.08
N VAL A 84 9.23 -1.05 -11.82
CA VAL A 84 9.79 -1.76 -10.66
C VAL A 84 9.18 -3.15 -10.52
N VAL A 85 7.87 -3.29 -10.76
CA VAL A 85 7.19 -4.60 -10.78
C VAL A 85 7.82 -5.50 -11.86
N GLU A 86 8.05 -4.95 -13.05
CA GLU A 86 8.74 -5.67 -14.13
C GLU A 86 10.17 -6.05 -13.76
N ALA A 87 10.91 -5.16 -13.11
CA ALA A 87 12.28 -5.41 -12.67
C ALA A 87 12.36 -6.56 -11.66
N CYS A 88 11.42 -6.60 -10.71
CA CYS A 88 11.37 -7.63 -9.68
C CYS A 88 11.12 -9.04 -10.24
N SER A 89 10.46 -9.18 -11.39
CA SER A 89 10.22 -10.49 -12.02
C SER A 89 11.50 -11.29 -12.28
N LYS A 90 12.60 -10.59 -12.58
CA LYS A 90 13.91 -11.19 -12.88
C LYS A 90 14.92 -11.06 -11.74
N HIS A 91 14.56 -10.40 -10.64
CA HIS A 91 15.50 -10.12 -9.57
C HIS A 91 15.81 -11.39 -8.77
N PRO A 92 17.10 -11.72 -8.51
CA PRO A 92 17.47 -13.00 -7.88
C PRO A 92 17.03 -13.11 -6.42
N LEU A 93 16.94 -11.97 -5.71
CA LEU A 93 16.66 -11.94 -4.27
C LEU A 93 15.19 -11.66 -3.90
N ILE A 94 14.35 -11.19 -4.83
CA ILE A 94 12.99 -10.76 -4.47
C ILE A 94 12.03 -11.95 -4.55
N ASP A 95 11.28 -12.18 -3.47
CA ASP A 95 10.27 -13.23 -3.38
C ASP A 95 8.85 -12.67 -3.61
N VAL A 96 8.56 -11.48 -3.08
CA VAL A 96 7.20 -10.88 -3.06
C VAL A 96 7.26 -9.41 -3.48
N VAL A 97 6.30 -8.97 -4.30
CA VAL A 97 6.11 -7.54 -4.60
C VAL A 97 4.76 -7.08 -4.10
N GLN A 98 4.73 -5.90 -3.48
CA GLN A 98 3.53 -5.18 -3.08
C GLN A 98 3.28 -3.98 -4.01
N PRO A 99 2.61 -4.19 -5.16
CA PRO A 99 2.24 -3.09 -6.06
C PRO A 99 1.01 -2.34 -5.55
N ILE A 100 0.91 -1.05 -5.89
CA ILE A 100 -0.38 -0.36 -5.87
C ILE A 100 -1.25 -0.84 -7.02
N VAL A 101 -2.51 -1.17 -6.74
CA VAL A 101 -3.49 -1.50 -7.79
C VAL A 101 -4.91 -1.24 -7.29
N ASN A 102 -5.72 -0.62 -8.13
CA ASN A 102 -7.14 -0.35 -7.89
C ASN A 102 -7.85 -0.08 -9.22
N VAL A 103 -9.18 -0.17 -9.22
CA VAL A 103 -10.00 -0.10 -10.44
C VAL A 103 -9.90 1.23 -11.21
N ALA A 104 -9.36 2.28 -10.60
CA ALA A 104 -9.17 3.58 -11.25
C ALA A 104 -7.73 3.83 -11.70
N GLY A 105 -6.81 2.90 -11.44
CA GLY A 105 -5.37 3.11 -11.63
C GLY A 105 -4.79 4.24 -10.78
N LEU A 106 -5.50 4.63 -9.71
CA LEU A 106 -5.14 5.80 -8.91
C LEU A 106 -3.82 5.55 -8.17
N GLY A 107 -2.84 6.44 -8.41
CA GLY A 107 -1.51 6.37 -7.81
C GLY A 107 -0.57 5.38 -8.49
N ILE A 108 -0.96 4.78 -9.61
CA ILE A 108 0.00 4.06 -10.46
C ILE A 108 0.90 5.08 -11.14
N GLU A 109 2.19 4.81 -11.14
CA GLU A 109 3.23 5.66 -11.70
C GLU A 109 3.99 4.92 -12.81
N GLY A 110 4.49 5.68 -13.78
CA GLY A 110 5.27 5.10 -14.89
C GLY A 110 4.48 4.18 -15.83
N GLY A 111 3.14 4.22 -15.80
CA GLY A 111 2.29 3.46 -16.70
C GLY A 111 0.78 3.52 -16.36
N THR A 112 -0.02 2.71 -17.05
CA THR A 112 -1.47 2.59 -16.85
C THR A 112 -1.84 1.41 -15.94
N LEU A 113 -3.14 1.29 -15.61
CA LEU A 113 -3.65 0.12 -14.90
C LEU A 113 -3.41 -1.18 -15.67
N GLU A 114 -3.63 -1.17 -16.99
CA GLU A 114 -3.42 -2.31 -17.86
C GLU A 114 -1.97 -2.76 -17.86
N GLU A 115 -1.03 -1.81 -17.91
CA GLU A 115 0.41 -2.10 -17.84
C GLU A 115 0.82 -2.64 -16.47
N MET A 116 0.29 -2.09 -15.38
CA MET A 116 0.51 -2.62 -14.03
C MET A 116 0.00 -4.06 -13.90
N LEU A 117 -1.21 -4.36 -14.39
CA LEU A 117 -1.77 -5.71 -14.37
C LEU A 117 -0.95 -6.68 -15.23
N ALA A 118 -0.46 -6.22 -16.39
CA ALA A 118 0.43 -7.01 -17.24
C ALA A 118 1.76 -7.33 -16.53
N ALA A 119 2.37 -6.34 -15.89
CA ALA A 119 3.59 -6.51 -15.11
C ALA A 119 3.39 -7.47 -13.93
N MET A 120 2.28 -7.37 -13.22
CA MET A 120 1.89 -8.29 -12.14
C MET A 120 1.70 -9.73 -12.65
N SER A 121 1.08 -9.91 -13.81
CA SER A 121 0.93 -11.22 -14.44
C SER A 121 2.27 -11.86 -14.84
N VAL A 122 3.20 -11.05 -15.39
CA VAL A 122 4.58 -11.50 -15.66
C VAL A 122 5.29 -11.88 -14.37
N LEU A 123 5.18 -11.05 -13.33
CA LEU A 123 5.76 -11.29 -12.02
C LEU A 123 5.27 -12.62 -11.41
N ARG A 124 3.96 -12.88 -11.46
CA ARG A 124 3.37 -14.13 -10.95
C ARG A 124 3.83 -15.35 -11.74
N ARG A 125 3.91 -15.25 -13.08
CA ARG A 125 4.45 -16.31 -13.95
C ARG A 125 5.93 -16.59 -13.70
N ALA A 126 6.69 -15.61 -13.23
CA ALA A 126 8.07 -15.78 -12.78
C ALA A 126 8.19 -16.41 -11.38
N GLY A 127 7.07 -16.86 -10.79
CA GLY A 127 7.05 -17.55 -9.49
C GLY A 127 7.16 -16.61 -8.29
N ARG A 128 6.97 -15.31 -8.46
CA ARG A 128 7.00 -14.32 -7.37
C ARG A 128 5.59 -14.10 -6.81
N GLY A 129 5.52 -13.84 -5.51
CA GLY A 129 4.27 -13.50 -4.84
C GLY A 129 3.80 -12.08 -5.15
N VAL A 130 2.49 -11.88 -5.27
CA VAL A 130 1.86 -10.58 -5.52
C VAL A 130 0.95 -10.21 -4.36
N TYR A 131 1.39 -9.27 -3.54
CA TYR A 131 0.69 -8.79 -2.35
C TYR A 131 0.22 -7.34 -2.55
N ALA A 132 -0.87 -7.15 -3.29
CA ALA A 132 -1.35 -5.83 -3.70
C ALA A 132 -1.73 -4.91 -2.53
N MET A 133 -1.72 -3.60 -2.76
CA MET A 133 -2.17 -2.60 -1.78
C MET A 133 -3.07 -1.52 -2.36
N LYS A 134 -3.79 -0.85 -1.45
CA LYS A 134 -4.66 0.31 -1.70
C LYS A 134 -5.79 0.03 -2.71
N PRO A 135 -6.55 -1.08 -2.60
CA PRO A 135 -7.65 -1.37 -3.52
C PRO A 135 -8.73 -0.28 -3.51
N LEU A 136 -8.89 0.44 -2.39
CA LEU A 136 -9.84 1.55 -2.24
C LEU A 136 -9.25 2.93 -2.55
N GLY A 137 -8.03 3.01 -3.10
CA GLY A 137 -7.43 4.27 -3.54
C GLY A 137 -7.23 5.28 -2.40
N GLY A 138 -6.87 4.83 -1.20
CA GLY A 138 -6.78 5.71 -0.02
C GLY A 138 -8.14 6.28 0.41
N GLY A 139 -9.22 5.57 0.11
CA GLY A 139 -10.61 5.97 0.37
C GLY A 139 -11.23 6.85 -0.70
N ASN A 140 -10.47 7.27 -1.72
CA ASN A 140 -11.03 8.03 -2.85
C ASN A 140 -12.00 7.20 -3.72
N LEU A 141 -12.03 5.87 -3.54
CA LEU A 141 -12.93 4.96 -4.26
C LEU A 141 -14.15 4.52 -3.43
N LEU A 142 -14.41 5.11 -2.26
CA LEU A 142 -15.56 4.74 -1.44
C LEU A 142 -16.91 4.95 -2.14
N ARG A 143 -17.01 5.88 -3.11
CA ARG A 143 -18.24 6.06 -3.93
C ARG A 143 -18.42 4.97 -5.00
N ARG A 144 -17.39 4.16 -5.23
CA ARG A 144 -17.34 3.03 -6.16
C ARG A 144 -16.95 1.76 -5.38
N PHE A 145 -17.41 1.64 -4.13
CA PHE A 145 -16.95 0.63 -3.19
C PHE A 145 -17.10 -0.79 -3.72
N ASP A 146 -18.31 -1.15 -4.18
CA ASP A 146 -18.60 -2.48 -4.71
C ASP A 146 -17.72 -2.77 -5.94
N GLN A 147 -17.65 -1.81 -6.88
CA GLN A 147 -16.80 -1.95 -8.06
C GLN A 147 -15.30 -2.10 -7.73
N ALA A 148 -14.82 -1.44 -6.67
CA ALA A 148 -13.42 -1.57 -6.24
C ALA A 148 -13.13 -2.95 -5.66
N TRP A 149 -14.08 -3.52 -4.90
CA TRP A 149 -14.00 -4.88 -4.39
C TRP A 149 -14.14 -5.95 -5.47
N ASP A 150 -15.15 -5.82 -6.33
CA ASP A 150 -15.37 -6.69 -7.47
C ASP A 150 -14.12 -6.73 -8.35
N PHE A 151 -13.52 -5.58 -8.65
CA PHE A 151 -12.29 -5.53 -9.41
C PHE A 151 -11.15 -6.28 -8.71
N ILE A 152 -10.82 -5.93 -7.46
CA ILE A 152 -9.60 -6.45 -6.82
C ILE A 152 -9.69 -7.96 -6.53
N LEU A 153 -10.89 -8.46 -6.19
CA LEU A 153 -11.11 -9.88 -5.92
C LEU A 153 -11.04 -10.74 -7.19
N ASN A 154 -11.25 -10.14 -8.37
CA ASN A 154 -11.17 -10.81 -9.67
C ASN A 154 -9.83 -10.57 -10.39
N VAL A 155 -8.79 -10.07 -9.71
CA VAL A 155 -7.44 -10.01 -10.28
C VAL A 155 -6.74 -11.36 -10.08
N ASP A 156 -6.67 -12.15 -11.15
CA ASP A 156 -6.18 -13.55 -11.14
C ASP A 156 -4.75 -13.77 -10.66
N CYS A 157 -3.92 -12.73 -10.65
CA CYS A 157 -2.50 -12.84 -10.30
C CYS A 157 -2.17 -12.43 -8.85
N LEU A 158 -3.17 -12.18 -8.00
CA LEU A 158 -2.97 -11.79 -6.60
C LEU A 158 -2.89 -13.01 -5.67
N ASP A 159 -1.94 -12.96 -4.73
CA ASP A 159 -1.86 -13.91 -3.62
C ASP A 159 -2.44 -13.31 -2.32
N ALA A 160 -2.40 -11.98 -2.16
CA ALA A 160 -2.96 -11.27 -1.01
C ALA A 160 -3.27 -9.79 -1.32
N ILE A 161 -4.11 -9.17 -0.49
CA ILE A 161 -4.49 -7.76 -0.61
C ILE A 161 -4.35 -7.05 0.75
N ALA A 162 -3.60 -5.96 0.77
CA ALA A 162 -3.51 -5.04 1.91
C ALA A 162 -4.64 -4.00 1.83
N VAL A 163 -5.68 -4.19 2.64
CA VAL A 163 -6.82 -3.27 2.76
C VAL A 163 -6.66 -2.40 3.99
N GLY A 164 -6.86 -1.10 3.87
CA GLY A 164 -6.83 -0.17 5.00
C GLY A 164 -8.16 -0.14 5.75
N MET A 165 -8.10 0.00 7.08
CA MET A 165 -9.27 0.12 7.95
C MET A 165 -8.89 0.88 9.23
N LYS A 166 -9.85 1.58 9.83
CA LYS A 166 -9.72 2.39 11.05
C LYS A 166 -10.63 1.93 12.16
N THR A 167 -11.78 1.32 11.84
CA THR A 167 -12.78 0.92 12.84
C THR A 167 -13.00 -0.60 12.87
N PRO A 168 -13.45 -1.16 14.01
CA PRO A 168 -13.83 -2.57 14.08
C PRO A 168 -14.94 -2.96 13.09
N ALA A 169 -15.84 -2.03 12.75
CA ALA A 169 -16.87 -2.28 11.75
C ALA A 169 -16.27 -2.47 10.35
N GLU A 170 -15.29 -1.64 9.97
CA GLU A 170 -14.55 -1.80 8.71
C GLU A 170 -13.76 -3.12 8.68
N VAL A 171 -13.16 -3.54 9.80
CA VAL A 171 -12.51 -4.86 9.90
C VAL A 171 -13.52 -5.98 9.62
N LYS A 172 -14.68 -5.97 10.29
CA LYS A 172 -15.73 -6.97 10.11
C LYS A 172 -16.25 -7.00 8.68
N ALA A 173 -16.50 -5.83 8.08
CA ALA A 173 -16.96 -5.74 6.69
C ALA A 173 -15.91 -6.32 5.73
N ASN A 174 -14.65 -5.94 5.86
CA ASN A 174 -13.57 -6.46 5.00
C ASN A 174 -13.49 -7.99 5.08
N VAL A 175 -13.59 -8.58 6.28
CA VAL A 175 -13.57 -10.04 6.47
C VAL A 175 -14.75 -10.73 5.78
N ARG A 176 -15.96 -10.17 5.88
CA ARG A 176 -17.16 -10.71 5.20
C ARG A 176 -17.00 -10.64 3.68
N ILE A 177 -16.58 -9.49 3.15
CA ILE A 177 -16.41 -9.27 1.71
C ILE A 177 -15.41 -10.27 1.12
N VAL A 178 -14.22 -10.42 1.72
CA VAL A 178 -13.22 -11.38 1.21
C VAL A 178 -13.65 -12.84 1.36
N SER A 179 -14.58 -13.13 2.27
CA SER A 179 -15.15 -14.47 2.45
C SER A 179 -16.33 -14.74 1.51
N GLY A 180 -16.72 -13.79 0.67
CA GLY A 180 -17.89 -13.90 -0.20
C GLY A 180 -19.22 -13.86 0.56
N GLU A 181 -19.21 -13.32 1.78
CA GLU A 181 -20.36 -13.25 2.67
C GLU A 181 -20.96 -11.83 2.69
N PRO A 182 -22.28 -11.71 2.88
CA PRO A 182 -22.92 -10.40 2.99
C PRO A 182 -22.44 -9.65 4.24
N VAL A 183 -22.27 -8.34 4.10
CA VAL A 183 -21.99 -7.45 5.24
C VAL A 183 -23.29 -7.23 6.04
N PRO A 184 -23.31 -7.51 7.35
CA PRO A 184 -24.48 -7.26 8.19
C PRO A 184 -24.92 -5.79 8.18
N GLU A 185 -26.23 -5.55 8.27
CA GLU A 185 -26.81 -4.20 8.20
C GLU A 185 -26.31 -3.28 9.32
N ASP A 186 -26.14 -3.80 10.53
CA ASP A 186 -25.59 -3.06 11.67
C ASP A 186 -24.13 -2.65 11.45
N VAL A 187 -23.33 -3.51 10.82
CA VAL A 187 -21.94 -3.21 10.44
C VAL A 187 -21.91 -2.15 9.34
N ALA A 188 -22.76 -2.28 8.32
CA ALA A 188 -22.87 -1.29 7.25
C ALA A 188 -23.31 0.08 7.78
N ALA A 189 -24.32 0.12 8.66
CA ALA A 189 -24.80 1.33 9.31
C ALA A 189 -23.71 1.99 10.16
N ALA A 190 -22.93 1.21 10.91
CA ALA A 190 -21.81 1.73 11.68
C ALA A 190 -20.74 2.38 10.79
N ILE A 191 -20.41 1.78 9.64
CA ILE A 191 -19.46 2.37 8.68
C ILE A 191 -20.02 3.66 8.06
N ALA A 192 -21.31 3.67 7.71
CA ALA A 192 -21.96 4.84 7.13
C ALA A 192 -22.05 6.03 8.10
N ALA A 193 -22.12 5.75 9.41
CA ALA A 193 -22.11 6.77 10.46
C ALA A 193 -20.73 7.41 10.68
N GLU A 194 -19.64 6.78 10.22
CA GLU A 194 -18.29 7.32 10.37
C GLU A 194 -18.09 8.58 9.53
N LYS A 195 -17.74 9.68 10.21
CA LYS A 195 -17.47 10.95 9.53
C LYS A 195 -16.12 10.88 8.81
N LYS A 196 -16.17 10.67 7.50
CA LYS A 196 -15.01 10.69 6.62
C LYS A 196 -14.49 12.13 6.45
N GLN A 197 -13.17 12.26 6.36
CA GLN A 197 -12.53 13.54 6.08
C GLN A 197 -11.44 13.38 5.03
N LEU A 198 -11.17 14.45 4.30
CA LEU A 198 -10.01 14.50 3.43
C LEU A 198 -8.77 14.74 4.28
N TYR A 199 -7.80 13.85 4.19
CA TYR A 199 -6.53 13.92 4.89
C TYR A 199 -5.40 14.12 3.88
N ILE A 200 -4.53 15.09 4.16
CA ILE A 200 -3.29 15.31 3.41
C ILE A 200 -2.16 14.69 4.21
N SER A 201 -1.43 13.78 3.57
CA SER A 201 -0.32 13.06 4.20
C SER A 201 0.87 13.98 4.46
N ASP A 202 1.59 13.69 5.54
CA ASP A 202 2.66 14.57 6.05
C ASP A 202 3.85 14.73 5.07
N TRP A 203 4.03 13.81 4.12
CA TRP A 203 5.05 13.88 3.07
C TRP A 203 4.63 14.69 1.83
N CYS A 204 3.57 15.50 1.93
CA CYS A 204 3.20 16.43 0.87
C CYS A 204 4.38 17.35 0.52
N GLN A 205 4.76 17.38 -0.77
CA GLN A 205 5.84 18.21 -1.31
C GLN A 205 5.39 19.60 -1.77
N GLY A 206 4.11 19.94 -1.57
CA GLY A 206 3.63 21.30 -1.79
C GLY A 206 3.46 21.76 -3.24
N CYS A 207 3.38 20.84 -4.22
CA CYS A 207 3.31 21.21 -5.64
C CYS A 207 2.05 21.98 -6.10
N GLY A 208 1.04 22.16 -5.25
CA GLY A 208 -0.14 22.99 -5.57
C GLY A 208 -1.19 22.40 -6.54
N ARG A 209 -0.88 21.35 -7.32
CA ARG A 209 -1.81 20.76 -8.32
C ARG A 209 -3.20 20.44 -7.79
N CYS A 210 -3.28 19.95 -6.56
CA CYS A 210 -4.55 19.62 -5.91
C CYS A 210 -5.40 20.85 -5.58
N VAL A 211 -4.77 21.99 -5.28
CA VAL A 211 -5.41 23.29 -5.07
C VAL A 211 -6.01 23.78 -6.38
N GLU A 212 -5.23 23.76 -7.47
CA GLU A 212 -5.69 24.14 -8.81
C GLU A 212 -6.87 23.28 -9.29
N ARG A 213 -6.87 21.99 -8.94
CA ARG A 213 -7.95 21.05 -9.27
C ARG A 213 -9.23 21.27 -8.46
N CYS A 214 -9.16 21.97 -7.33
CA CYS A 214 -10.25 22.06 -6.37
C CYS A 214 -11.22 23.22 -6.67
N HIS A 215 -12.27 22.95 -7.44
CA HIS A 215 -13.32 23.93 -7.74
C HIS A 215 -14.20 24.35 -6.54
N GLN A 216 -13.95 23.81 -5.34
CA GLN A 216 -14.67 24.17 -4.10
C GLN A 216 -13.86 25.14 -3.23
N ASP A 217 -12.65 25.52 -3.65
CA ASP A 217 -11.68 26.26 -2.84
C ASP A 217 -11.47 25.62 -1.45
N ALA A 218 -11.58 24.29 -1.40
CA ALA A 218 -11.45 23.51 -0.18
C ALA A 218 -9.99 23.19 0.12
N LEU A 219 -9.10 23.29 -0.86
CA LEU A 219 -7.65 23.09 -0.67
C LEU A 219 -6.93 24.42 -0.81
N PHE A 220 -5.89 24.62 -0.02
CA PHE A 220 -5.05 25.81 -0.08
C PHE A 220 -3.61 25.48 0.32
N MET A 221 -2.67 26.36 -0.04
CA MET A 221 -1.27 26.22 0.32
C MET A 221 -0.95 26.96 1.61
N LYS A 222 -0.24 26.31 2.53
CA LYS A 222 0.32 26.90 3.76
C LYS A 222 1.55 26.12 4.20
N ASP A 223 2.57 26.81 4.70
CA ASP A 223 3.81 26.19 5.22
C ASP A 223 4.45 25.18 4.25
N GLY A 224 4.39 25.48 2.95
CA GLY A 224 4.92 24.62 1.88
C GLY A 224 4.12 23.33 1.63
N LYS A 225 2.92 23.17 2.21
CA LYS A 225 2.07 21.97 2.03
C LYS A 225 0.64 22.33 1.67
N SER A 226 -0.09 21.35 1.14
CA SER A 226 -1.53 21.49 0.93
C SER A 226 -2.26 21.26 2.25
N HIS A 227 -3.26 22.09 2.52
CA HIS A 227 -4.17 22.01 3.66
C HIS A 227 -5.61 22.02 3.16
N VAL A 228 -6.51 21.46 3.97
CA VAL A 228 -7.94 21.37 3.65
C VAL A 228 -8.78 22.23 4.59
N ARG A 229 -9.73 22.95 3.98
CA ARG A 229 -10.89 23.57 4.63
C ARG A 229 -12.02 22.55 4.62
N HIS A 230 -12.14 21.79 5.70
CA HIS A 230 -13.07 20.66 5.78
C HIS A 230 -14.52 21.06 5.53
N GLU A 231 -14.91 22.27 5.93
CA GLU A 231 -16.24 22.84 5.73
C GLU A 231 -16.61 23.08 4.27
N ARG A 232 -15.62 23.15 3.37
CA ARG A 232 -15.84 23.30 1.91
C ARG A 232 -15.65 22.00 1.14
N CYS A 233 -15.07 20.98 1.78
CA CYS A 233 -14.70 19.75 1.11
C CYS A 233 -15.90 18.82 0.93
N LEU A 234 -16.27 18.53 -0.32
CA LEU A 234 -17.33 17.58 -0.65
C LEU A 234 -16.86 16.11 -0.73
N LEU A 235 -15.61 15.83 -0.37
CA LEU A 235 -14.99 14.50 -0.43
C LEU A 235 -15.11 13.83 -1.82
N CYS A 236 -15.06 14.61 -2.89
CA CYS A 236 -15.24 14.12 -4.26
C CYS A 236 -14.04 13.32 -4.80
N GLY A 237 -12.86 13.43 -4.18
CA GLY A 237 -11.65 12.70 -4.56
C GLY A 237 -10.92 13.19 -5.82
N TYR A 238 -11.43 14.19 -6.54
CA TYR A 238 -10.80 14.68 -7.79
C TYR A 238 -9.40 15.26 -7.61
N CYS A 239 -9.09 15.79 -6.44
CA CYS A 239 -7.76 16.28 -6.11
C CYS A 239 -6.74 15.14 -5.98
N ALA A 240 -7.15 13.94 -5.58
CA ALA A 240 -6.25 12.80 -5.44
C ALA A 240 -5.70 12.33 -6.80
N THR A 241 -6.46 12.51 -7.89
CA THR A 241 -6.04 12.09 -9.24
C THR A 241 -4.90 12.93 -9.81
N VAL A 242 -4.58 14.07 -9.20
CA VAL A 242 -3.50 14.98 -9.65
C VAL A 242 -2.34 15.06 -8.65
N CYS A 243 -2.42 14.33 -7.54
CA CYS A 243 -1.37 14.31 -6.54
C CYS A 243 -0.28 13.31 -6.96
N PRO A 244 0.94 13.76 -7.28
CA PRO A 244 2.02 12.86 -7.69
C PRO A 244 2.38 11.86 -6.59
N GLU A 245 2.48 12.33 -5.35
CA GLU A 245 2.92 11.53 -4.19
C GLU A 245 1.78 10.74 -3.51
N PHE A 246 0.60 10.68 -4.12
CA PHE A 246 -0.59 10.04 -3.55
C PHE A 246 -0.91 10.49 -2.11
N CYS A 247 -0.68 11.77 -1.77
CA CYS A 247 -0.85 12.27 -0.40
C CYS A 247 -2.31 12.40 0.05
N ILE A 248 -3.27 12.41 -0.87
CA ILE A 248 -4.66 12.78 -0.60
C ILE A 248 -5.51 11.54 -0.35
N LYS A 249 -6.10 11.45 0.84
CA LYS A 249 -6.90 10.31 1.30
C LYS A 249 -8.27 10.79 1.77
N VAL A 250 -9.31 9.97 1.59
CA VAL A 250 -10.65 10.22 2.14
C VAL A 250 -10.92 9.13 3.16
N VAL A 251 -10.59 9.41 4.43
CA VAL A 251 -10.57 8.38 5.48
C VAL A 251 -11.46 8.73 6.64
#